data_AF-A0A7V7RNL7-F1
#
_entry.id   AF-A0A7V7RNL7-F1
#
_cell.length_a   1.000
_cell.length_b   1.000
_cell.length_c   1.000
_cell.angle_alpha   90.00
_cell.angle_beta   90.00
_cell.angle_gamma   90.00
#
_symmetry.space_group_name_H-M   'P 1'
#
loop_
_entity.id
_entity.type
_entity.pdbx_description
1 polymer ?
#
loop_
_entity_poly.entity_id
_entity_poly.type
_entity_poly.pdbx_seq_one_letter_code
_entity_poly.pdbx_strand_id
1 'polypeptide(L)' 'MEKQPYEQIIEAMHESYKRTGNKDEVGKLCKEAYAKYKVGELSSKAYDKIYYAAMTIGTNR' A
#
# COMPACT_ATOMS: atom_id res chain seq x y z
N MET A 1 -19.84 -0.66 -7.04
CA MET A 1 -19.06 -1.16 -5.89
C MET A 1 -17.98 -0.13 -5.59
N GLU A 2 -18.06 0.53 -4.44
CA GLU A 2 -16.98 1.41 -3.99
C GLU A 2 -15.75 0.55 -3.66
N LYS A 3 -14.59 0.87 -4.24
CA LYS A 3 -13.32 0.24 -3.88
C LYS A 3 -13.01 0.57 -2.42
N GLN A 4 -12.54 -0.40 -1.65
CA GLN A 4 -12.15 -0.14 -0.28
C GLN A 4 -10.88 0.75 -0.25
N PRO A 5 -10.71 1.62 0.76
CA PRO A 5 -9.59 2.58 0.79
C PRO A 5 -8.21 1.92 0.73
N TYR A 6 -8.07 0.67 1.19
CA TYR A 6 -6.80 -0.06 1.09
C TYR A 6 -6.49 -0.53 -0.34
N GLU A 7 -7.50 -0.76 -1.17
CA GLU A 7 -7.32 -1.23 -2.56
C GLU A 7 -6.72 -0.12 -3.42
N GLN A 8 -7.16 1.12 -3.19
CA GLN A 8 -6.60 2.30 -3.86
C GLN A 8 -5.13 2.52 -3.49
N ILE A 9 -4.76 2.31 -2.23
CA ILE A 9 -3.37 2.43 -1.78
C ILE A 9 -2.50 1.35 -2.45
N ILE A 10 -2.97 0.11 -2.50
CA ILE A 10 -2.24 -1.00 -3.14
C ILE A 10 -2.09 -0.74 -4.65
N GLU A 11 -3.14 -0.27 -5.32
CA GLU A 11 -3.10 0.10 -6.74
C GLU A 11 -2.06 1.19 -7.00
N ALA A 12 -2.04 2.25 -6.18
CA ALA A 12 -1.05 3.32 -6.27
C ALA A 12 0.40 2.82 -6.05
N MET A 13 0.61 1.87 -5.14
CA MET A 13 1.92 1.25 -4.94
C MET A 13 2.39 0.50 -6.20
N HIS A 14 1.50 -0.31 -6.80
CA HIS A 14 1.82 -1.05 -8.04
C HIS A 14 2.10 -0.11 -9.21
N GLU A 15 1.28 0.92 -9.40
CA GLU A 15 1.46 1.90 -10.48
C GLU A 15 2.77 2.67 -10.33
N SER A 16 3.08 3.12 -9.11
CA SER A 16 4.32 3.85 -8.85
C SER A 16 5.55 2.99 -9.12
N TYR A 17 5.54 1.73 -8.67
CA TYR A 17 6.62 0.79 -8.95
C TYR A 17 6.72 0.46 -10.44
N LYS A 18 5.60 0.25 -11.13
CA LYS A 18 5.58 -0.01 -12.59
C LYS A 18 6.18 1.15 -13.40
N ARG A 19 5.94 2.39 -12.95
CA ARG A 19 6.43 3.60 -13.63
C ARG A 19 7.91 3.90 -13.34
N THR A 20 8.35 3.69 -12.09
CA THR A 20 9.68 4.14 -11.63
C THR A 20 10.68 3.02 -11.45
N GLY A 21 10.23 1.78 -11.27
CA GLY A 21 11.06 0.65 -10.82
C GLY A 21 11.59 0.79 -9.39
N ASN A 22 11.16 1.82 -8.65
CA ASN A 22 11.67 2.16 -7.32
C ASN A 22 10.61 1.88 -6.23
N LYS A 23 11.07 1.44 -5.06
CA LYS A 23 10.26 1.17 -3.86
C LYS A 23 10.08 2.37 -2.92
N ASP A 24 10.70 3.52 -3.19
CA ASP A 24 10.60 4.69 -2.31
C ASP A 24 9.15 5.15 -2.09
N GLU A 25 8.38 5.30 -3.18
CA GLU A 25 6.98 5.71 -3.10
C GLU A 25 6.10 4.60 -2.49
N VAL A 26 6.42 3.33 -2.74
CA VAL A 26 5.76 2.19 -2.09
C VAL A 26 5.95 2.28 -0.57
N GLY A 27 7.17 2.55 -0.12
CA GLY A 27 7.49 2.75 1.30
C GLY A 27 6.76 3.96 1.90
N LYS A 28 6.67 5.07 1.17
CA LYS A 28 5.93 6.27 1.60
C LYS A 28 4.44 5.99 1.78
N LEU A 29 3.80 5.39 0.77
CA LEU A 29 2.39 4.99 0.83
C LEU A 29 2.10 4.02 1.98
N CYS A 30 3.03 3.11 2.27
CA CYS A 30 2.90 2.18 3.40
C CYS A 30 2.98 2.91 4.75
N LYS A 31 3.86 3.91 4.89
CA LYS A 31 3.95 4.75 6.11
C LYS A 31 2.70 5.59 6.31
N GLU A 32 2.14 6.15 5.25
CA GLU A 32 0.87 6.88 5.30
C GLU A 32 -0.28 5.96 5.72
N ALA A 33 -0.35 4.74 5.18
CA ALA A 33 -1.32 3.74 5.59
C ALA A 33 -1.19 3.35 7.07
N TYR A 34 0.05 3.25 7.58
CA TYR A 34 0.30 3.02 9.01
C TYR A 34 -0.22 4.17 9.87
N ALA A 35 -0.02 5.43 9.45
CA ALA A 35 -0.57 6.58 10.18
C ALA A 35 -2.10 6.53 10.26
N LYS A 36 -2.78 6.20 9.15
CA LYS A 36 -4.24 6.01 9.10
C LYS A 36 -4.72 4.88 10.00
N TYR A 37 -4.00 3.77 10.03
CA TYR A 37 -4.26 2.67 10.96
C TYR A 37 -4.15 3.12 12.42
N LYS A 38 -3.11 3.90 12.77
CA LYS A 38 -2.88 4.37 14.14
C LYS A 38 -3.97 5.30 14.66
N VAL A 39 -4.63 6.06 13.78
CA VAL A 39 -5.75 6.94 14.14
C VAL A 39 -7.13 6.27 13.98
N GLY A 40 -7.17 4.99 13.60
CA GLY A 40 -8.42 4.22 13.46
C GLY A 40 -9.18 4.44 12.15
N GLU A 41 -8.63 5.19 11.20
CA GLU A 41 -9.21 5.37 9.85
C GLU A 41 -9.06 4.10 8.99
N LEU A 42 -8.13 3.23 9.36
CA LEU A 42 -7.85 1.99 8.65
C LEU A 42 -7.91 0.82 9.63
N SER A 43 -8.62 -0.25 9.28
CA SER A 43 -8.65 -1.46 10.11
C SER A 43 -7.31 -2.20 10.05
N SER A 44 -7.00 -2.99 11.09
CA SER A 44 -5.79 -3.85 11.10
C SER A 44 -5.72 -4.73 9.85
N LYS A 45 -6.84 -5.37 9.48
CA LYS A 45 -6.91 -6.24 8.28
C LYS A 45 -6.62 -5.48 6.99
N ALA A 46 -7.05 -4.22 6.89
CA ALA A 46 -6.76 -3.37 5.74
C ALA A 46 -5.26 -3.01 5.69
N TYR A 47 -4.67 -2.71 6.85
CA TYR A 47 -3.25 -2.38 6.93
C TYR A 47 -2.37 -3.59 6.60
N ASP A 48 -2.71 -4.77 7.10
CA ASP A 48 -1.99 -6.02 6.82
C ASP A 48 -1.92 -6.32 5.32
N LYS A 49 -3.01 -6.08 4.59
CA LYS A 49 -3.03 -6.23 3.12
C LYS A 49 -2.09 -5.24 2.43
N ILE A 50 -2.09 -3.97 2.86
CA ILE A 50 -1.22 -2.93 2.31
C ILE A 50 0.25 -3.27 2.58
N TYR A 51 0.57 -3.66 3.81
CA TYR A 51 1.91 -4.04 4.22
C TYR A 51 2.42 -5.24 3.41
N TYR A 52 1.59 -6.27 3.25
CA TYR A 52 1.94 -7.43 2.45
C TYR A 52 2.18 -7.07 0.97
N ALA A 53 1.34 -6.20 0.39
CA ALA A 53 1.55 -5.70 -0.97
C ALA A 53 2.88 -4.95 -1.10
N ALA A 54 3.18 -4.03 -0.18
CA ALA A 54 4.44 -3.27 -0.18
C ALA A 54 5.68 -4.19 -0.12
N MET A 55 5.59 -5.28 0.65
CA MET A 55 6.68 -6.26 0.76
C MET A 55 6.87 -7.11 -0.50
N THR A 56 5.78 -7.43 -1.21
CA THR A 56 5.79 -8.34 -2.37
C THR A 56 5.96 -7.64 -3.72
N ILE A 57 5.73 -6.33 -3.77
CA ILE A 57 6.00 -5.53 -4.98
C ILE A 57 7.48 -5.65 -5.37
N GLY A 58 7.71 -6.08 -6.61
CA GLY A 58 9.06 -6.26 -7.16
C GLY A 58 9.80 -7.52 -6.74
N THR A 59 9.19 -8.43 -5.95
CA THR A 59 9.83 -9.71 -5.57
C THR A 59 9.42 -10.89 -6.45
N ASN A 60 8.27 -10.83 -7.13
CA ASN A 60 7.91 -11.80 -8.17
C ASN A 60 8.59 -11.37 -9.48
N ARG A 61 9.77 -11.93 -9.73
CA ARG A 61 10.56 -11.73 -10.93
C ARG A 61 10.75 -13.06 -11.65
#